data_AF-A0A176RXP3-F1
#
_entry.id   AF-A0A176RXP3-F1
#
_cell.length_a   1.000
_cell.length_b   1.000
_cell.length_c   1.000
_cell.angle_alpha   90.00
_cell.angle_beta   90.00
_cell.angle_gamma   90.00
#
_symmetry.space_group_name_H-M   'P 1'
#
loop_
_entity.id
_entity.type
_entity.pdbx_description
1 polymer ?
#
loop_
_entity_poly.entity_id
_entity_poly.type
_entity_poly.pdbx_seq_one_letter_code
_entity_poly.pdbx_strand_id
1 'polypeptide(L)'
;MPSFDLVSEVNLHELSNAVDQSNRELSTRFDFKGSEAHVEYQDTSLTLHAENEFQLNQMTDILHKKLAKRGVEIASLEAGQAEIQNRRARLPMTVKQG
;
A
#
# COMPACT_ATOMS: atom_id res chain seq x y z
N MET A 1 38.62 4.03 6.43
CA MET A 1 37.63 3.02 6.01
C MET A 1 36.32 3.75 5.84
N PRO A 2 35.72 3.81 4.64
CA PRO A 2 34.39 4.38 4.50
C PRO A 2 33.38 3.35 5.01
N SER A 3 32.75 3.63 6.13
CA SER A 3 31.53 2.94 6.56
C SER A 3 30.41 3.40 5.64
N PHE A 4 29.84 2.48 4.88
CA PHE A 4 28.59 2.72 4.15
C PHE A 4 27.47 2.52 5.17
N ASP A 5 26.82 3.61 5.58
CA ASP A 5 25.54 3.51 6.27
C ASP A 5 24.50 3.04 5.24
N LEU A 6 23.97 1.83 5.45
CA LEU A 6 22.86 1.30 4.69
C LEU A 6 21.58 1.91 5.27
N VAL A 7 21.36 3.21 5.02
CA VAL A 7 20.12 3.89 5.45
C VAL A 7 19.02 3.46 4.49
N SER A 8 17.99 2.78 5.00
CA SER A 8 16.77 2.45 4.26
C SER A 8 15.89 3.71 4.19
N GLU A 9 16.35 4.69 3.42
CA GLU A 9 15.56 5.87 3.10
C GLU A 9 14.47 5.49 2.09
N VAL A 10 13.26 5.23 2.58
CA VAL A 10 12.10 5.08 1.70
C VAL A 10 11.79 6.41 1.05
N ASN A 11 11.81 6.44 -0.28
CA ASN A 11 11.44 7.62 -1.04
C ASN A 11 9.92 7.88 -0.92
N LEU A 12 9.55 8.81 -0.04
CA LEU A 12 8.17 9.18 0.24
C LEU A 12 7.43 9.73 -0.99
N HIS A 13 8.16 10.37 -1.91
CA HIS A 13 7.57 10.89 -3.15
C HIS A 13 7.18 9.73 -4.09
N GLU A 14 8.07 8.74 -4.23
CA GLU A 14 7.79 7.53 -5.01
C GLU A 14 6.69 6.68 -4.37
N LEU A 15 6.63 6.61 -3.04
CA LEU A 15 5.56 5.96 -2.29
C LEU A 15 4.20 6.61 -2.59
N SER A 16 4.09 7.94 -2.45
CA SER A 16 2.86 8.68 -2.78
C SER A 16 2.43 8.42 -4.22
N ASN A 17 3.38 8.48 -5.16
CA ASN A 17 3.09 8.24 -6.56
C ASN A 17 2.67 6.79 -6.84
N ALA A 18 3.19 5.81 -6.09
CA ALA A 18 2.77 4.40 -6.18
C ALA A 18 1.33 4.21 -5.67
N VAL A 19 0.97 4.88 -4.57
CA VAL A 19 -0.38 4.88 -4.01
C VAL A 19 -1.37 5.48 -4.99
N ASP A 20 -1.06 6.64 -5.56
CA ASP A 20 -1.92 7.30 -6.56
C ASP A 20 -2.14 6.42 -7.79
N GLN A 21 -1.11 5.72 -8.26
CA GLN A 21 -1.25 4.79 -9.37
C GLN A 21 -2.04 3.54 -9.00
N SER A 22 -1.92 3.06 -7.76
CA SER A 22 -2.74 1.96 -7.26
C SER A 22 -4.21 2.37 -7.26
N ASN A 23 -4.55 3.54 -6.73
CA ASN A 23 -5.91 4.06 -6.73
C ASN A 23 -6.48 4.25 -8.14
N ARG A 24 -5.69 4.74 -9.09
CA ARG A 24 -6.10 4.83 -10.50
C ARG A 24 -6.39 3.45 -11.09
N GLU A 25 -5.54 2.46 -10.83
CA GLU A 25 -5.77 1.09 -11.33
C GLU A 25 -7.04 0.48 -10.73
N LEU A 26 -7.25 0.63 -9.42
CA LEU A 26 -8.47 0.17 -8.74
C LEU A 26 -9.72 0.81 -9.35
N SER A 27 -9.69 2.11 -9.66
CA SER A 27 -10.83 2.80 -10.28
C SER A 27 -11.17 2.29 -11.69
N THR A 28 -10.19 1.73 -12.41
CA THR A 28 -10.37 1.22 -13.77
C THR A 28 -10.79 -0.24 -13.82
N ARG A 29 -10.60 -0.98 -12.73
CA ARG A 29 -10.88 -2.40 -12.63
C ARG A 29 -12.37 -2.66 -12.42
N PHE A 30 -12.94 -3.56 -13.22
CA PHE A 30 -14.37 -3.87 -13.18
C PHE A 30 -14.80 -4.53 -11.86
N ASP A 31 -13.93 -5.33 -11.25
CA ASP A 31 -14.19 -6.03 -9.98
C ASP A 31 -14.14 -5.13 -8.74
N PHE A 32 -13.60 -3.92 -8.87
CA PHE A 32 -13.66 -2.86 -7.86
C PHE A 32 -14.71 -1.79 -8.18
N LYS A 33 -15.44 -1.94 -9.29
CA LYS A 33 -16.45 -0.99 -9.70
C LYS A 33 -17.65 -1.05 -8.75
N GLY A 34 -17.88 0.04 -8.02
CA GLY A 34 -18.96 0.13 -7.05
C GLY A 34 -18.61 -0.33 -5.63
N SER A 35 -17.36 -0.73 -5.38
CA SER A 35 -16.86 -0.94 -4.02
C SER A 35 -16.19 0.32 -3.46
N GLU A 36 -16.17 0.49 -2.14
CA GLU A 36 -15.45 1.58 -1.45
C GLU A 36 -13.93 1.34 -1.40
N ALA A 37 -13.37 0.60 -2.37
CA ALA A 37 -12.00 0.15 -2.34
C ALA A 37 -11.00 1.26 -2.70
N HIS A 38 -10.13 1.63 -1.76
CA HIS A 38 -9.11 2.65 -1.96
C HIS A 38 -7.91 2.45 -1.03
N VAL A 39 -6.77 3.00 -1.43
CA VAL A 39 -5.56 3.07 -0.62
C VAL A 39 -5.43 4.50 -0.09
N GLU A 40 -5.45 4.63 1.22
CA GLU A 40 -5.21 5.88 1.93
C GLU A 40 -3.74 5.94 2.33
N TYR A 41 -3.08 7.09 2.12
CA TYR A 41 -1.70 7.33 2.53
C TYR A 41 -1.63 8.65 3.28
N GLN A 42 -1.14 8.59 4.52
CA GLN A 42 -1.01 9.74 5.40
C GLN A 42 0.32 9.67 6.15
N ASP A 43 1.18 10.65 5.89
CA ASP A 43 2.53 10.79 6.45
C ASP A 43 3.42 9.55 6.26
N THR A 44 3.36 8.59 7.18
CA THR A 44 4.12 7.33 7.15
C THR A 44 3.23 6.09 7.31
N SER A 45 1.92 6.28 7.26
CA SER A 45 0.91 5.23 7.39
C SER A 45 0.14 5.07 6.09
N LEU A 46 -0.11 3.82 5.71
CA LEU A 46 -1.02 3.45 4.64
C LEU A 46 -2.18 2.66 5.20
N THR A 47 -3.39 2.88 4.70
CA THR A 47 -4.54 2.04 5.04
C THR A 47 -5.23 1.61 3.77
N LEU A 48 -5.33 0.29 3.57
CA LEU A 48 -6.12 -0.26 2.47
C LEU A 48 -7.53 -0.49 2.98
N HIS A 49 -8.51 0.08 2.28
CA HIS A 49 -9.93 -0.12 2.54
C HIS A 49 -10.54 -0.95 1.42
N ALA A 50 -11.33 -1.96 1.75
CA ALA A 50 -12.04 -2.84 0.82
C ALA A 50 -13.37 -3.31 1.46
N GLU A 51 -14.21 -4.03 0.70
CA GLU A 51 -15.44 -4.61 1.27
C GLU A 51 -15.23 -6.01 1.84
N ASN A 52 -14.21 -6.73 1.35
CA ASN A 52 -13.91 -8.08 1.76
C ASN A 52 -12.40 -8.36 1.71
N GLU A 53 -12.00 -9.44 2.39
CA GLU A 53 -10.60 -9.88 2.47
C GLU A 53 -10.00 -10.21 1.09
N PHE A 54 -10.80 -10.75 0.17
CA PHE A 54 -10.35 -11.11 -1.16
C PHE A 54 -9.93 -9.88 -1.98
N GLN A 55 -10.73 -8.82 -1.95
CA GLN A 55 -10.42 -7.52 -2.55
C GLN A 55 -9.18 -6.91 -1.89
N LEU A 56 -9.07 -7.01 -0.57
CA LEU A 56 -7.94 -6.49 0.18
C LEU A 56 -6.62 -7.17 -0.21
N ASN A 57 -6.62 -8.49 -0.37
CA ASN A 57 -5.46 -9.23 -0.88
C ASN A 57 -5.10 -8.80 -2.31
N GLN A 58 -6.09 -8.66 -3.19
CA GLN A 58 -5.86 -8.17 -4.56
C GLN A 58 -5.29 -6.74 -4.60
N MET A 59 -5.80 -5.84 -3.74
CA MET A 59 -5.28 -4.48 -3.62
C MET A 59 -3.83 -4.48 -3.12
N THR A 60 -3.52 -5.34 -2.15
CA THR A 60 -2.16 -5.50 -1.62
C THR A 60 -1.19 -5.91 -2.72
N ASP A 61 -1.57 -6.87 -3.57
CA ASP A 61 -0.76 -7.28 -4.73
C ASP A 61 -0.56 -6.15 -5.75
N ILE A 62 -1.60 -5.35 -6.03
CA ILE A 62 -1.49 -4.19 -6.92
C ILE A 62 -0.52 -3.17 -6.32
N LEU A 63 -0.68 -2.83 -5.05
CA LEU A 63 0.15 -1.87 -4.34
C LEU A 63 1.63 -2.31 -4.37
N HIS A 64 1.92 -3.56 -4.01
CA HIS A 64 3.28 -4.12 -4.08
C HIS A 64 3.88 -4.03 -5.49
N LYS A 65 3.11 -4.32 -6.53
CA LYS A 65 3.57 -4.19 -7.92
C LYS A 65 3.88 -2.74 -8.30
N LYS A 66 3.09 -1.77 -7.82
CA LYS A 66 3.34 -0.34 -8.08
C LYS A 66 4.57 0.17 -7.36
N LEU A 67 4.77 -0.24 -6.11
CA LEU A 67 5.92 0.10 -5.30
C LEU A 67 7.21 -0.47 -5.90
N ALA A 68 7.21 -1.76 -6.23
CA ALA A 68 8.37 -2.42 -6.84
C ALA A 68 8.77 -1.76 -8.17
N LYS A 69 7.80 -1.35 -9.00
CA LYS A 69 8.07 -0.62 -10.26
C LYS A 69 8.75 0.74 -10.06
N ARG A 70 8.61 1.33 -8.87
CA ARG A 70 9.19 2.63 -8.50
C ARG A 70 10.44 2.50 -7.64
N GLY A 71 10.92 1.27 -7.40
CA GLY A 71 12.09 1.02 -6.56
C GLY A 71 11.80 1.24 -5.06
N VAL A 72 10.53 1.24 -4.64
CA VAL A 72 10.18 1.22 -3.23
C VAL A 72 10.19 -0.22 -2.75
N GLU A 73 11.04 -0.52 -1.76
CA GLU A 73 11.16 -1.85 -1.19
C GLU A 73 9.89 -2.22 -0.41
N ILE A 74 9.31 -3.38 -0.75
CA ILE A 74 8.15 -3.92 -0.04
C ILE A 74 8.52 -4.29 1.40
N ALA A 75 9.79 -4.65 1.65
CA ALA A 75 10.30 -4.96 2.98
C ALA A 75 10.22 -3.77 3.96
N SER A 76 10.19 -2.55 3.43
CA SER A 76 9.98 -1.34 4.22
C SER A 76 8.52 -1.14 4.64
N LEU A 77 7.58 -1.94 4.15
CA LEU A 77 6.19 -1.93 4.58
C LEU A 77 5.92 -3.00 5.63
N GLU A 78 5.42 -2.58 6.78
CA GLU A 78 4.90 -3.46 7.81
C GLU A 78 3.38 -3.50 7.73
N ALA A 79 2.85 -4.61 7.20
CA ALA A 79 1.41 -4.85 7.23
C ALA A 79 0.98 -5.25 8.64
N GLY A 80 -0.04 -4.56 9.17
CA GLY A 80 -0.68 -4.88 10.43
C GLY A 80 -1.67 -6.03 10.29
N GLN A 81 -2.57 -6.14 11.26
CA GLN A 81 -3.64 -7.13 11.22
C GLN A 81 -4.80 -6.64 10.34
N ALA A 82 -5.27 -7.49 9.43
CA ALA A 82 -6.48 -7.19 8.66
C ALA A 82 -7.71 -7.19 9.58
N GLU A 83 -8.41 -6.07 9.64
CA GLU A 83 -9.63 -5.89 10.40
C GLU A 83 -10.84 -6.01 9.47
N ILE A 84 -11.64 -7.06 9.66
CA ILE A 84 -12.85 -7.30 8.87
C ILE A 84 -14.06 -7.09 9.78
N GLN A 85 -14.83 -6.04 9.55
CA GLN A 85 -16.04 -5.72 10.30
C GLN A 85 -17.17 -5.28 9.37
N ASN A 86 -18.37 -5.84 9.57
CA ASN A 86 -19.62 -5.39 8.92
C ASN A 86 -19.48 -5.08 7.41
N ARG A 87 -18.92 -6.03 6.63
CA ARG A 87 -18.70 -5.91 5.16
C ARG A 87 -17.70 -4.81 4.76
N ARG A 88 -16.79 -4.46 5.67
CA ARG A 88 -15.62 -3.62 5.41
C ARG A 88 -14.38 -4.37 5.89
N ALA A 89 -13.37 -4.39 5.05
CA ALA A 89 -12.05 -4.93 5.36
C ALA A 89 -11.05 -3.77 5.33
N ARG A 90 -10.24 -3.66 6.37
CA ARG A 90 -9.20 -2.65 6.50
C ARG A 90 -7.88 -3.33 6.79
N LEU A 91 -6.81 -2.86 6.16
CA LEU A 91 -5.45 -3.30 6.47
C LEU A 91 -4.57 -2.08 6.67
N PRO A 92 -4.27 -1.72 7.92
CA PRO A 92 -3.26 -0.72 8.22
C PRO A 92 -1.89 -1.28 7.86
N MET A 93 -1.06 -0.46 7.23
CA MET A 93 0.34 -0.71 6.96
C MET A 93 1.16 0.50 7.38
N THR A 94 2.36 0.28 7.90
CA THR A 94 3.27 1.35 8.31
C THR A 94 4.55 1.27 7.50
N VAL A 95 5.07 2.43 7.10
CA VAL A 95 6.35 2.53 6.40
C VAL A 95 7.46 2.59 7.46
N LYS A 96 8.33 1.59 7.48
CA LYS A 96 9.58 1.61 8.25
C LYS A 96 10.60 2.46 7.52
N GLN A 97 11.12 3.46 8.23
CA GLN A 97 12.28 4.26 7.82
C GLN A 97 13.39 3.95 8.83
N GLY A 98 14.59 3.58 8.36
CA GLY A 98 15.71 3.20 9.23
C GLY A 98 17.01 3.03 8.49
#